data_AF-A0A7W7PGV5-F1
#
_entry.id   AF-A0A7W7PGV5-F1
#
_cell.length_a   1.000
_cell.length_b   1.000
_cell.length_c   1.000
_cell.angle_alpha   90.00
_cell.angle_beta   90.00
_cell.angle_gamma   90.00
#
_symmetry.space_group_name_H-M   'P 1'
#
loop_
_entity.id
_entity.type
_entity.pdbx_description
1 polymer ?
#
loop_
_entity_poly.entity_id
_entity_poly.type
_entity_poly.pdbx_seq_one_letter_code
_entity_poly.pdbx_strand_id
1 'polypeptide(L)'
;MRATEAKGCQGGRRPALAADKTGAVRTAYLENRSIAALARGHGVSRGAIRTAVADLLPDHTAVEKDAPAPELPVTLDIPGKAVYFLRTAELEPAERAALDQGVTVRRGQGYTLRVTAITAVHRQLLDRCQPLDGGQGLPAVPAQRKARREYENRVSALTPYP
;
A
#
# COMPACT_ATOMS: atom_id res chain seq x y z
N MET A 1 11.95 46.54 -39.65
CA MET A 1 11.06 45.52 -40.26
C MET A 1 11.77 44.16 -40.25
N ARG A 2 11.06 43.14 -39.76
CA ARG A 2 11.21 41.69 -39.97
C ARG A 2 12.34 40.91 -39.29
N ALA A 3 11.87 39.96 -38.47
CA ALA A 3 12.56 38.90 -37.77
C ALA A 3 12.87 37.70 -38.69
N THR A 4 13.85 36.88 -38.30
CA THR A 4 13.81 35.42 -38.50
C THR A 4 14.65 34.72 -37.42
N GLU A 5 13.92 34.12 -36.48
CA GLU A 5 14.07 32.74 -35.97
C GLU A 5 15.46 32.26 -35.54
N ALA A 6 15.68 32.31 -34.22
CA ALA A 6 16.71 31.54 -33.55
C ALA A 6 16.37 30.04 -33.64
N LYS A 7 17.25 29.26 -34.27
CA LYS A 7 17.28 27.79 -34.18
C LYS A 7 17.38 27.39 -32.71
N GLY A 8 16.28 26.94 -32.13
CA GLY A 8 16.26 26.31 -30.81
C GLY A 8 17.10 25.04 -30.84
N CYS A 9 18.29 25.11 -30.28
CA CYS A 9 19.14 23.97 -30.00
C CYS A 9 18.38 23.08 -29.00
N GLN A 10 17.80 21.96 -29.43
CA GLN A 10 17.24 20.97 -28.52
C GLN A 10 18.39 20.26 -27.77
N GLY A 11 18.88 20.91 -26.73
CA GLY A 11 19.82 20.39 -25.73
C GLY A 11 19.13 19.43 -24.77
N GLY A 12 18.49 18.39 -25.31
CA GLY A 12 17.88 17.32 -24.54
C GLY A 12 18.56 15.98 -24.88
N ARG A 13 18.74 15.14 -23.87
CA ARG A 13 19.23 13.76 -23.97
C ARG A 13 18.50 13.06 -25.14
N ARG A 14 19.24 12.56 -26.13
CA ARG A 14 18.62 11.86 -27.28
C ARG A 14 17.73 10.73 -26.75
N PRO A 15 16.45 10.64 -27.17
CA PRO A 15 15.61 9.52 -26.82
C PRO A 15 16.30 8.23 -27.29
N ALA A 16 16.39 7.24 -26.40
CA ALA A 16 16.93 5.92 -26.74
C ALA A 16 16.03 5.15 -27.75
N LEU A 17 14.86 5.71 -28.08
CA LEU A 17 13.90 5.19 -29.05
C LEU A 17 13.83 6.10 -30.27
N ALA A 18 13.82 5.49 -31.44
CA ALA A 18 13.54 6.20 -32.68
C ALA A 18 12.14 6.84 -32.62
N ALA A 19 12.00 8.04 -33.21
CA ALA A 19 10.80 8.88 -33.07
C ALA A 19 9.52 8.24 -33.65
N ASP A 20 9.67 7.27 -34.56
CA ASP A 20 8.61 6.43 -35.10
C ASP A 20 8.06 5.41 -34.08
N LYS A 21 8.86 5.03 -33.07
CA LYS A 21 8.51 4.02 -32.06
C LYS A 21 7.92 4.61 -30.77
N THR A 22 8.10 5.90 -30.53
CA THR A 22 7.66 6.56 -29.29
C THR A 22 6.13 6.59 -29.15
N GLY A 23 5.40 6.83 -30.25
CA GLY A 23 3.94 6.80 -30.28
C GLY A 23 3.37 5.41 -29.92
N ALA A 24 3.96 4.36 -30.49
CA ALA A 24 3.56 2.98 -30.21
C ALA A 24 3.80 2.58 -28.74
N VAL A 25 4.94 2.99 -28.17
CA VAL A 25 5.24 2.75 -26.75
C VAL A 25 4.27 3.51 -25.84
N ARG A 26 3.96 4.77 -26.16
CA ARG A 26 3.00 5.58 -25.39
C ARG A 26 1.60 4.94 -25.37
N THR A 27 1.06 4.60 -26.53
CA THR A 27 -0.28 3.99 -26.64
C THR A 27 -0.32 2.65 -25.91
N ALA A 28 0.65 1.77 -26.15
CA ALA A 28 0.65 0.45 -25.53
C ALA A 28 0.87 0.51 -24.00
N TYR A 29 1.60 1.48 -23.47
CA TYR A 29 1.72 1.70 -22.03
C TYR A 29 0.40 2.13 -21.39
N LEU A 30 -0.35 3.04 -22.05
CA LEU A 30 -1.68 3.46 -21.60
C LEU A 30 -2.72 2.33 -21.68
N GLU A 31 -2.51 1.37 -22.59
CA GLU A 31 -3.29 0.13 -22.69
C GLU A 31 -2.88 -0.94 -21.65
N ASN A 32 -2.16 -0.56 -20.58
CA ASN A 32 -1.70 -1.42 -19.50
C ASN A 32 -0.71 -2.52 -19.92
N ARG A 33 -0.02 -2.37 -21.07
CA ARG A 33 1.02 -3.34 -21.46
C ARG A 33 2.27 -3.14 -20.59
N SER A 34 2.76 -4.22 -19.99
CA SER A 34 3.93 -4.16 -19.11
C SER A 34 5.21 -3.69 -19.82
N ILE A 35 6.10 -3.02 -19.07
CA ILE A 35 7.43 -2.56 -19.51
C ILE A 35 8.25 -3.72 -20.11
N ALA A 36 8.14 -4.92 -19.55
CA ALA A 36 8.84 -6.11 -20.03
C ALA A 36 8.32 -6.59 -21.40
N ALA A 37 7.01 -6.49 -21.66
CA ALA A 37 6.42 -6.83 -22.95
C ALA A 37 6.78 -5.78 -24.02
N LEU A 38 6.80 -4.50 -23.65
CA LEU A 38 7.24 -3.41 -24.53
C LEU A 38 8.72 -3.57 -24.94
N ALA A 39 9.59 -3.87 -23.99
CA ALA A 39 11.00 -4.15 -24.25
C ALA A 39 11.20 -5.27 -25.29
N ARG A 40 10.48 -6.39 -25.14
CA ARG A 40 10.54 -7.52 -26.08
C ARG A 40 9.98 -7.16 -27.46
N GLY A 41 8.85 -6.46 -27.52
CA GLY A 41 8.20 -6.09 -28.78
C GLY A 41 8.99 -5.08 -29.61
N HIS A 42 9.78 -4.22 -28.97
CA HIS A 42 10.56 -3.19 -29.64
C HIS A 42 12.07 -3.48 -29.72
N GLY A 43 12.52 -4.61 -29.15
CA GLY A 43 13.93 -5.03 -29.18
C GLY A 43 14.86 -4.13 -28.35
N VAL A 44 14.36 -3.54 -27.26
CA VAL A 44 15.10 -2.57 -26.44
C VAL A 44 15.15 -2.98 -24.97
N SER A 45 16.09 -2.42 -24.22
CA SER A 45 16.19 -2.70 -22.78
C SER A 45 15.01 -2.12 -22.01
N ARG A 46 14.65 -2.75 -20.88
CA ARG A 46 13.60 -2.24 -19.98
C ARG A 46 13.93 -0.85 -19.44
N GLY A 47 15.21 -0.56 -19.19
CA GLY A 47 15.67 0.76 -18.74
C GLY A 47 15.48 1.85 -19.81
N ALA A 48 15.63 1.51 -21.09
CA ALA A 48 15.33 2.42 -22.19
C ALA A 48 13.82 2.71 -22.29
N ILE A 49 12.96 1.70 -22.09
CA ILE A 49 11.51 1.89 -22.03
C ILE A 49 11.12 2.77 -20.83
N ARG A 50 11.67 2.55 -19.63
CA ARG A 50 11.39 3.39 -18.45
C ARG A 50 11.76 4.86 -18.69
N THR A 51 12.95 5.11 -19.22
CA THR A 51 13.39 6.47 -19.55
C THR A 51 12.45 7.10 -20.58
N ALA A 52 12.09 6.37 -21.63
CA ALA A 52 11.18 6.89 -22.64
C ALA A 52 9.76 7.16 -22.10
N VAL A 53 9.24 6.31 -21.21
CA VAL A 53 7.95 6.55 -20.55
C VAL A 53 8.02 7.80 -19.67
N ALA A 54 9.13 8.02 -18.95
CA ALA A 54 9.36 9.25 -18.18
C ALA A 54 9.41 10.51 -19.05
N ASP A 55 10.06 10.42 -20.21
CA ASP A 55 10.14 11.54 -21.15
C ASP A 55 8.79 11.81 -21.85
N LEU A 56 8.00 10.78 -22.14
CA LEU A 56 6.75 10.88 -22.92
C LEU A 56 5.49 11.06 -22.08
N LEU A 57 5.51 10.64 -20.82
CA LEU A 57 4.38 10.66 -19.89
C LEU A 57 4.83 11.15 -18.49
N PRO A 58 5.26 12.42 -18.37
CA PRO A 58 5.78 12.97 -17.11
C PRO A 58 4.76 12.87 -15.96
N ASP A 59 3.46 12.98 -16.26
CA ASP A 59 2.37 12.86 -15.29
C ASP A 59 2.07 11.41 -14.86
N HIS A 60 2.50 10.40 -15.62
CA HIS A 60 2.34 8.97 -15.25
C HIS A 60 3.55 8.41 -14.52
N THR A 61 4.73 9.03 -14.65
CA THR A 61 5.94 8.54 -13.98
C THR A 61 6.08 8.90 -12.51
N ALA A 62 5.10 9.61 -11.95
CA ALA A 62 4.99 9.81 -10.51
C ALA A 62 4.50 8.56 -9.75
N VAL A 63 4.11 7.47 -10.45
CA VAL A 63 3.48 6.29 -9.84
C VAL A 63 4.21 4.98 -10.16
N GLU A 64 5.54 5.01 -10.28
CA GLU A 64 6.36 3.86 -9.91
C GLU A 64 7.26 4.29 -8.74
N LYS A 65 6.64 4.93 -7.75
CA LYS A 65 7.21 5.02 -6.41
C LYS A 65 7.17 3.60 -5.88
N ASP A 66 8.28 2.87 -6.07
CA ASP A 66 8.73 1.73 -5.30
C ASP A 66 7.56 1.05 -4.59
N ALA A 67 6.81 0.20 -5.32
CA ALA A 67 5.78 -0.61 -4.69
C ALA A 67 6.46 -1.29 -3.51
N PRO A 68 6.09 -0.98 -2.25
CA PRO A 68 6.79 -1.52 -1.11
C PRO A 68 6.82 -3.02 -1.30
N ALA A 69 7.99 -3.64 -1.12
CA ALA A 69 8.10 -5.09 -1.13
C ALA A 69 6.90 -5.67 -0.34
N PRO A 70 6.17 -6.66 -0.88
CA PRO A 70 4.92 -7.11 -0.29
C PRO A 70 5.15 -7.36 1.20
N GLU A 71 4.46 -6.57 2.04
CA GLU A 71 4.61 -6.65 3.48
C GLU A 71 4.33 -8.10 3.89
N LEU A 72 5.32 -8.75 4.49
CA LEU A 72 5.16 -10.14 4.89
C LEU A 72 4.07 -10.23 5.97
N PRO A 73 3.14 -11.19 5.88
CA PRO A 73 2.14 -11.40 6.92
C PRO A 73 2.82 -11.69 8.26
N VAL A 74 2.37 -10.99 9.29
CA VAL A 74 2.81 -11.18 10.68
C VAL A 74 1.65 -11.76 11.47
N THR A 75 1.97 -12.53 12.51
CA THR A 75 0.96 -13.14 13.37
C THR A 75 0.89 -12.39 14.69
N LEU A 76 -0.24 -11.76 14.98
CA LEU A 76 -0.50 -11.07 16.24
C LEU A 76 -1.69 -11.67 16.99
N ASP A 77 -1.58 -11.72 18.30
CA ASP A 77 -2.69 -12.09 19.19
C ASP A 77 -3.54 -10.83 19.49
N ILE A 78 -4.82 -10.84 19.13
CA ILE A 78 -5.78 -9.77 19.42
C ILE A 78 -6.58 -10.15 20.68
N PRO A 79 -6.65 -9.30 21.72
CA PRO A 79 -7.44 -9.60 22.92
C PRO A 79 -8.93 -9.77 22.63
N GLY A 80 -9.58 -10.76 23.22
CA GLY A 80 -10.96 -11.13 22.91
C GLY A 80 -11.99 -10.01 23.09
N LYS A 81 -11.75 -9.03 23.97
CA LYS A 81 -12.60 -7.83 24.09
C LYS A 81 -12.50 -6.90 22.87
N ALA A 82 -11.30 -6.75 22.28
CA ALA A 82 -11.11 -6.00 21.05
C ALA A 82 -11.70 -6.77 19.86
N VAL A 83 -11.51 -8.10 19.81
CA VAL A 83 -12.12 -8.96 18.79
C VAL A 83 -13.65 -8.87 18.80
N TYR A 84 -14.25 -8.91 19.98
CA TYR A 84 -15.69 -8.79 20.13
C TYR A 84 -16.20 -7.46 19.55
N PHE A 85 -15.51 -6.36 19.84
CA PHE A 85 -15.85 -5.05 19.29
C PHE A 85 -15.68 -5.02 17.76
N LEU A 86 -14.57 -5.53 17.24
CA LEU A 86 -14.28 -5.55 15.80
C LEU A 86 -15.31 -6.35 15.00
N ARG A 87 -15.84 -7.45 15.56
CA ARG A 87 -16.90 -8.25 14.91
C ARG A 87 -18.22 -7.49 14.73
N THR A 88 -18.44 -6.42 15.49
CA THR A 88 -19.60 -5.53 15.37
C THR A 88 -19.33 -4.26 14.58
N ALA A 89 -18.07 -4.01 14.22
CA ALA A 89 -17.67 -2.84 13.46
C ALA A 89 -17.82 -3.06 11.94
N GLU A 90 -17.94 -1.96 11.20
CA GLU A 90 -17.85 -1.98 9.75
C GLU A 90 -16.39 -2.15 9.32
N LEU A 91 -16.09 -3.33 8.79
CA LEU A 91 -14.76 -3.75 8.35
C LEU A 91 -14.68 -3.91 6.84
N GLU A 92 -13.55 -3.52 6.27
CA GLU A 92 -13.15 -3.81 4.91
C GLU A 92 -13.01 -5.33 4.68
N PRO A 93 -13.12 -5.81 3.42
CA PRO A 93 -13.05 -7.24 3.13
C PRO A 93 -11.78 -7.93 3.66
N ALA A 94 -10.63 -7.26 3.60
CA ALA A 94 -9.36 -7.79 4.08
C ALA A 94 -9.30 -7.90 5.61
N GLU A 95 -9.81 -6.89 6.33
CA GLU A 95 -9.92 -6.89 7.79
C GLU A 95 -10.84 -8.02 8.27
N ARG A 96 -12.00 -8.18 7.61
CA ARG A 96 -12.96 -9.24 7.92
C ARG A 96 -12.38 -10.63 7.67
N ALA A 97 -11.76 -10.84 6.50
CA ALA A 97 -11.12 -12.10 6.17
C ALA A 97 -10.04 -12.48 7.19
N ALA A 98 -9.24 -11.50 7.66
CA ALA A 98 -8.22 -11.74 8.68
C ALA A 98 -8.82 -12.20 10.03
N LEU A 99 -9.95 -11.62 10.46
CA LEU A 99 -10.63 -12.04 11.68
C LEU A 99 -11.31 -13.41 11.54
N ASP A 100 -11.85 -13.72 10.37
CA ASP A 100 -12.53 -14.99 10.09
C ASP A 100 -11.54 -16.16 9.98
N GLN A 101 -10.34 -15.91 9.45
CA GLN A 101 -9.25 -16.87 9.42
C GLN A 101 -8.50 -16.98 10.77
N GLY A 102 -8.82 -16.10 11.72
CA GLY A 102 -8.15 -16.05 13.02
C GLY A 102 -8.41 -17.29 13.88
N VAL A 103 -7.39 -17.74 14.62
CA VAL A 103 -7.48 -18.91 15.50
C VAL A 103 -7.69 -18.47 16.94
N THR A 104 -8.78 -18.93 17.56
CA THR A 104 -9.05 -18.64 18.97
C THR A 104 -8.11 -19.43 19.88
N VAL A 105 -7.37 -18.73 20.73
CA VAL A 105 -6.49 -19.31 21.76
C VAL A 105 -7.08 -19.00 23.14
N ARG A 106 -7.37 -20.03 23.92
CA ARG A 106 -7.88 -19.87 25.31
C ARG A 106 -6.76 -19.39 26.23
N ARG A 107 -7.06 -18.37 27.06
CA ARG A 107 -6.12 -17.75 28.01
C ARG A 107 -6.84 -17.50 29.33
N GLY A 108 -6.78 -18.46 30.26
CA GLY A 108 -7.45 -18.36 31.56
C GLY A 108 -8.94 -18.00 31.43
N GLN A 109 -9.39 -16.92 32.08
CA GLN A 109 -10.77 -16.42 32.01
C GLN A 109 -11.13 -15.71 30.68
N GLY A 110 -10.20 -15.63 29.72
CA GLY A 110 -10.39 -14.95 28.44
C GLY A 110 -9.91 -15.76 27.24
N TYR A 111 -9.91 -15.11 26.08
CA TYR A 111 -9.31 -15.64 24.87
C TYR A 111 -8.58 -14.53 24.12
N THR A 112 -7.62 -14.93 23.30
CA THR A 112 -7.03 -14.09 22.26
C THR A 112 -7.35 -14.71 20.91
N LEU A 113 -7.56 -13.89 19.89
CA LEU A 113 -7.65 -14.35 18.50
C LEU A 113 -6.29 -14.15 17.85
N ARG A 114 -5.66 -15.24 17.43
CA ARG A 114 -4.41 -15.20 16.67
C ARG A 114 -4.73 -14.90 15.22
N VAL A 115 -4.30 -13.75 14.73
CA VAL A 115 -4.57 -13.27 13.38
C VAL A 115 -3.25 -13.15 12.62
N THR A 116 -3.21 -13.69 11.41
CA THR A 116 -2.07 -13.56 10.50
C THR A 116 -2.48 -12.64 9.36
N ALA A 117 -1.90 -11.43 9.32
CA ALA A 117 -2.18 -10.44 8.30
C ALA A 117 -0.97 -9.53 8.07
N ILE A 118 -0.98 -8.74 6.99
CA ILE A 118 0.04 -7.70 6.79
C ILE A 118 -0.07 -6.61 7.85
N THR A 119 1.04 -5.92 8.13
CA THR A 119 1.11 -4.89 9.18
C THR A 119 0.08 -3.77 8.95
N ALA A 120 -0.16 -3.39 7.69
CA ALA A 120 -1.22 -2.44 7.33
C ALA A 120 -2.62 -2.85 7.85
N VAL A 121 -3.02 -4.11 7.70
CA VAL A 121 -4.32 -4.62 8.18
C VAL A 121 -4.36 -4.60 9.71
N HIS A 122 -3.26 -4.94 10.38
CA HIS A 122 -3.20 -4.86 11.84
C HIS A 122 -3.38 -3.44 12.36
N ARG A 123 -2.80 -2.43 11.68
CA ARG A 123 -2.99 -1.01 12.00
C ARG A 123 -4.43 -0.56 11.76
N GLN A 124 -5.02 -0.91 10.63
CA GLN A 124 -6.42 -0.58 10.35
C GLN A 124 -7.36 -1.16 11.41
N LEU A 125 -7.19 -2.44 11.77
CA LEU A 125 -7.94 -3.06 12.88
C LEU A 125 -7.72 -2.35 14.22
N LEU A 126 -6.52 -1.83 14.49
CA LEU A 126 -6.24 -1.06 15.69
C LEU A 126 -6.96 0.30 15.68
N ASP A 127 -6.99 0.98 14.53
CA ASP A 127 -7.69 2.25 14.36
C ASP A 127 -9.20 2.07 14.56
N ARG A 128 -9.78 0.97 14.06
CA ARG A 128 -11.18 0.62 14.32
C ARG A 128 -11.45 0.48 15.82
N CYS A 129 -10.47 0.06 16.62
CA CYS A 129 -10.63 -0.07 18.07
C CYS A 129 -10.60 1.27 18.84
N GLN A 130 -10.30 2.42 18.22
CA GLN A 130 -10.23 3.73 18.89
C GLN A 130 -11.43 4.06 19.80
N PRO A 131 -12.70 3.75 19.44
CA PRO A 131 -13.84 4.03 20.30
C PRO A 131 -13.80 3.31 21.68
N LEU A 132 -12.99 2.26 21.83
CA LEU A 132 -12.80 1.56 23.10
C LEU A 132 -12.10 2.41 24.17
N ASP A 133 -11.44 3.51 23.80
CA ASP A 133 -10.85 4.46 24.76
C ASP A 133 -11.89 5.29 25.51
N GLY A 134 -13.12 5.32 25.01
CA GLY A 134 -14.17 6.26 25.41
C GLY A 134 -14.33 7.38 24.40
N GLY A 135 -15.56 7.88 24.30
CA GLY A 135 -15.94 8.99 23.43
C GLY A 135 -16.96 9.91 24.09
N GLN A 136 -17.41 10.93 23.38
CA GLN A 136 -18.43 11.86 23.86
C GLN A 136 -19.72 11.10 24.19
N GLY A 137 -20.01 10.94 25.48
CA GLY A 137 -21.28 10.40 25.99
C GLY A 137 -21.29 8.91 26.38
N LEU A 138 -20.20 8.15 26.18
CA LEU A 138 -20.13 6.75 26.59
C LEU A 138 -18.95 6.50 27.55
N PRO A 139 -19.19 5.95 28.76
CA PRO A 139 -18.12 5.69 29.70
C PRO A 139 -17.21 4.58 29.17
N ALA A 140 -15.92 4.85 29.10
CA ALA A 140 -14.92 3.88 28.71
C ALA A 140 -14.84 2.74 29.73
N VAL A 141 -15.05 1.50 29.29
CA VAL A 141 -14.93 0.33 30.16
C VAL A 141 -13.45 0.00 30.36
N PRO A 142 -12.93 -0.08 31.62
CA PRO A 142 -11.50 -0.30 31.87
C PRO A 142 -10.91 -1.52 31.17
N ALA A 143 -11.66 -2.62 31.10
CA ALA A 143 -11.26 -3.85 30.42
C ALA A 143 -11.11 -3.68 28.90
N GLN A 144 -11.93 -2.83 28.28
CA GLN A 144 -11.86 -2.53 26.84
C GLN A 144 -10.63 -1.68 26.51
N ARG A 145 -10.38 -0.63 27.30
CA ARG A 145 -9.15 0.18 27.17
C ARG A 145 -7.89 -0.67 27.31
N LYS A 146 -7.86 -1.57 28.29
CA LYS A 146 -6.73 -2.48 28.48
C LYS A 146 -6.54 -3.38 27.26
N ALA A 147 -7.61 -3.93 26.71
CA ALA A 147 -7.56 -4.77 25.51
C ALA A 147 -7.03 -4.01 24.29
N ARG A 148 -7.48 -2.76 24.06
CA ARG A 148 -6.95 -1.92 22.98
C ARG A 148 -5.45 -1.64 23.18
N ARG A 149 -5.05 -1.20 24.37
CA ARG A 149 -3.63 -0.91 24.69
C ARG A 149 -2.72 -2.11 24.51
N GLU A 150 -3.19 -3.29 24.92
CA GLU A 150 -2.44 -4.53 24.73
C GLU A 150 -2.25 -4.85 23.24
N TYR A 151 -3.27 -4.61 22.41
CA TYR A 151 -3.16 -4.78 20.97
C TYR A 151 -2.26 -3.72 20.33
N GLU A 152 -2.40 -2.44 20.73
CA GLU A 152 -1.54 -1.33 20.32
C GLU A 152 -0.06 -1.64 20.58
N ASN A 153 0.27 -2.08 21.80
CA ASN A 153 1.65 -2.45 22.15
C ASN A 153 2.21 -3.55 21.24
N ARG A 154 1.38 -4.53 20.86
CA ARG A 154 1.79 -5.62 19.94
C ARG A 154 2.01 -5.10 18.52
N VAL A 155 1.17 -4.21 18.04
CA VAL A 155 1.30 -3.58 16.71
C VAL A 155 2.53 -2.66 16.67
N SER A 156 2.75 -1.85 17.71
CA SER A 156 3.91 -0.95 17.81
C SER A 156 5.23 -1.69 17.93
N ALA A 157 5.25 -2.90 18.50
CA ALA A 157 6.43 -3.75 18.54
C ALA A 157 6.85 -4.28 17.15
N LEU A 158 5.99 -4.19 16.13
CA LEU A 158 6.32 -4.56 14.75
C LEU A 158 7.10 -3.47 14.02
N THR A 159 7.05 -2.21 14.48
CA THR A 159 7.88 -1.13 13.96
C THR A 159 9.24 -1.16 14.64
N PRO A 160 10.34 -1.44 13.91
CA PRO A 160 11.67 -1.20 14.44
C PRO A 160 11.78 0.28 14.81
N TYR A 161 12.34 0.58 15.98
CA TYR A 161 12.70 1.94 16.34
C TYR A 161 13.61 2.52 15.24
N PRO A 162 13.43 3.78 14.81
CA PRO A 162 14.31 4.42 13.84
C PRO A 162 15.75 4.55 14.34
#